data_AF-A0A401QCR1-F1
#
_entry.id   AF-A0A401QCR1-F1
#
_cell.length_a   1.000
_cell.length_b   1.000
_cell.length_c   1.000
_cell.angle_alpha   90.00
_cell.angle_beta   90.00
_cell.angle_gamma   90.00
#
_symmetry.space_group_name_H-M   'P 1'
#
loop_
_entity.id
_entity.type
_entity.pdbx_description
1 polymer ?
#
loop_
_entity_poly.entity_id
_entity_poly.type
_entity_poly.pdbx_seq_one_letter_code
_entity_poly.pdbx_strand_id
1 'polypeptide(L)'
;GQGATPIAMQKAQQVSQGLDMLTAKVENAARKLEAMTNSKQAIAKKIDAAQSWLADPHGGPDGEENIRGILTEAKKIADLCEDPKERDDILRSINEIGALTAKLSDLRRQGKGDTPEARALAKQIATTLQNLQTKTNRAVANSRPVKAAVNLEGKIEQAQRWIDNPTVDGRGV
;
A
#
# COMPACT_ATOMS: atom_id res chain seq x y z
N GLY A 1 37.01 7.55 38.84
CA GLY A 1 36.06 7.54 37.70
C GLY A 1 34.79 8.25 38.11
N GLN A 2 34.26 9.15 37.28
CA GLN A 2 33.07 9.97 37.56
C GLN A 2 31.73 9.27 37.18
N GLY A 3 31.75 7.94 37.00
CA GLY A 3 30.60 7.17 36.48
C GLY A 3 29.37 7.13 37.39
N ALA A 4 29.52 7.41 38.69
CA ALA A 4 28.43 7.44 39.66
C ALA A 4 27.90 8.87 39.95
N THR A 5 28.24 9.86 39.11
CA THR A 5 27.68 11.20 39.29
C THR A 5 26.19 11.22 38.91
N PRO A 6 25.34 12.00 39.61
CA PRO A 6 23.91 12.10 39.28
C PRO A 6 23.64 12.46 37.81
N ILE A 7 24.50 13.29 37.22
CA ILE A 7 24.42 13.67 35.80
C ILE A 7 24.71 12.48 34.88
N ALA A 8 25.71 11.64 35.20
CA ALA A 8 26.01 10.44 34.42
C ALA A 8 24.86 9.43 34.48
N MET A 9 24.24 9.23 35.65
CA MET A 9 23.05 8.38 35.80
C MET A 9 21.84 8.93 35.04
N GLN A 10 21.59 10.24 35.11
CA GLN A 10 20.50 10.88 34.37
C GLN A 10 20.67 10.73 32.85
N LYS A 11 21.90 10.92 32.34
CA LYS A 11 22.20 10.72 30.91
C LYS A 11 22.04 9.26 30.50
N ALA A 12 22.50 8.30 31.32
CA ALA A 12 22.31 6.88 31.06
C ALA A 12 20.82 6.50 31.01
N GLN A 13 20.01 7.03 31.93
CA GLN A 13 18.56 6.83 31.93
C GLN A 13 17.88 7.43 30.70
N GLN A 14 18.28 8.64 30.28
CA GLN A 14 17.78 9.27 29.06
C GLN A 14 18.11 8.46 27.80
N VAL A 15 19.35 7.92 27.72
CA VAL A 15 19.75 7.03 26.63
C VAL A 15 18.91 5.75 26.63
N SER A 16 18.69 5.13 27.80
CA SER A 16 17.84 3.94 27.92
C SER A 16 16.42 4.20 27.41
N GLN A 17 15.79 5.29 27.86
CA GLN A 17 14.45 5.68 27.40
C GLN A 17 14.41 5.95 25.90
N GLY A 18 15.47 6.57 25.35
CA GLY A 18 15.61 6.80 23.92
C GLY A 18 15.69 5.51 23.11
N LEU A 19 16.41 4.50 23.61
CA LEU A 19 16.51 3.18 22.99
C LEU A 19 15.17 2.43 23.01
N ASP A 20 14.43 2.49 24.12
CA ASP A 20 13.09 1.88 24.22
C ASP A 20 12.12 2.49 23.20
N MET A 21 12.13 3.83 23.07
CA MET A 21 11.31 4.53 22.10
C MET A 21 11.70 4.18 20.65
N LEU A 22 13.00 4.04 20.38
CA LEU A 22 13.48 3.66 19.05
C LEU A 22 13.05 2.24 18.69
N THR A 23 13.22 1.29 19.61
CA THR A 23 12.79 -0.10 19.46
C THR A 23 11.30 -0.16 19.12
N ALA A 24 10.45 0.54 19.90
CA ALA A 24 9.01 0.59 19.67
C ALA A 24 8.65 1.16 18.28
N LYS A 25 9.37 2.18 17.80
CA LYS A 25 9.17 2.76 16.47
C LYS A 25 9.54 1.77 15.36
N VAL A 26 10.67 1.07 15.50
CA VAL A 26 11.13 0.07 14.51
C VAL A 26 10.15 -1.11 14.45
N GLU A 27 9.70 -1.62 15.59
CA GLU A 27 8.71 -2.71 15.65
C GLU A 27 7.37 -2.30 15.02
N ASN A 28 6.93 -1.06 15.26
CA ASN A 28 5.71 -0.54 14.64
C ASN A 28 5.86 -0.45 13.11
N ALA A 29 6.98 0.10 12.62
CA ALA A 29 7.26 0.20 11.19
C ALA A 29 7.32 -1.17 10.51
N ALA A 30 7.97 -2.16 11.15
CA ALA A 30 8.05 -3.53 10.67
C ALA A 30 6.66 -4.16 10.54
N ARG A 31 5.82 -4.06 11.58
CA ARG A 31 4.43 -4.58 11.57
C ARG A 31 3.59 -3.94 10.48
N LYS A 32 3.69 -2.62 10.29
CA LYS A 32 2.97 -1.91 9.21
C LYS A 32 3.38 -2.44 7.83
N LEU A 33 4.68 -2.54 7.58
CA LEU A 33 5.20 -3.00 6.30
C LEU A 33 4.80 -4.46 5.99
N GLU A 34 4.81 -5.32 7.00
CA GLU A 34 4.34 -6.70 6.89
C GLU A 34 2.85 -6.73 6.53
N ALA A 35 2.00 -5.99 7.25
CA ALA A 35 0.57 -5.90 6.97
C ALA A 35 0.26 -5.39 5.56
N MET A 36 0.97 -4.34 5.11
CA MET A 36 0.84 -3.82 3.74
C MET A 36 1.29 -4.86 2.69
N THR A 37 2.38 -5.59 2.96
CA THR A 37 2.89 -6.64 2.05
C THR A 37 1.92 -7.81 1.94
N ASN A 38 1.33 -8.25 3.05
CA ASN A 38 0.32 -9.30 3.08
C ASN A 38 -0.94 -8.88 2.31
N SER A 39 -1.41 -7.64 2.53
CA SER A 39 -2.56 -7.08 1.81
C SER A 39 -2.29 -7.00 0.30
N LYS A 40 -1.09 -6.56 -0.11
CA LYS A 40 -0.67 -6.52 -1.52
C LYS A 40 -0.70 -7.90 -2.17
N GLN A 41 -0.19 -8.94 -1.50
CA GLN A 41 -0.24 -10.30 -2.00
C GLN A 41 -1.67 -10.82 -2.11
N ALA A 42 -2.53 -10.49 -1.14
CA ALA A 42 -3.94 -10.87 -1.16
C ALA A 42 -4.71 -10.22 -2.32
N ILE A 43 -4.41 -8.96 -2.65
CA ILE A 43 -4.95 -8.28 -3.85
C ILE A 43 -4.50 -9.01 -5.12
N ALA A 44 -3.20 -9.29 -5.25
CA ALA A 44 -2.66 -9.96 -6.43
C ALA A 44 -3.30 -11.34 -6.66
N LYS A 45 -3.53 -12.12 -5.61
CA LYS A 45 -4.20 -13.43 -5.72
C LYS A 45 -5.65 -13.36 -6.17
N LYS A 46 -6.37 -12.27 -5.86
CA LYS A 46 -7.79 -12.11 -6.18
C LYS A 46 -8.03 -11.43 -7.52
N ILE A 47 -7.06 -10.67 -8.02
CA ILE A 47 -7.28 -9.84 -9.22
C ILE A 47 -7.56 -10.70 -10.45
N ASP A 48 -6.86 -11.82 -10.62
CA ASP A 48 -7.07 -12.71 -11.77
C ASP A 48 -8.49 -13.29 -11.77
N ALA A 49 -8.98 -13.74 -10.61
CA ALA A 49 -10.35 -14.22 -10.45
C ALA A 49 -11.40 -13.13 -10.72
N ALA A 50 -11.15 -11.90 -10.26
CA ALA A 50 -12.01 -10.76 -10.55
C ALA A 50 -12.03 -10.41 -12.04
N GLN A 51 -10.87 -10.45 -12.72
CA GLN A 51 -10.77 -10.20 -14.17
C GLN A 51 -11.51 -11.27 -14.97
N SER A 52 -11.38 -12.55 -14.62
CA SER A 52 -12.14 -13.64 -15.25
C SER A 52 -13.65 -13.46 -15.07
N TRP A 53 -14.09 -13.03 -13.89
CA TRP A 53 -15.51 -12.76 -13.64
C TRP A 53 -16.06 -11.56 -14.42
N LEU A 54 -15.25 -10.53 -14.64
CA LEU A 54 -15.62 -9.37 -15.45
C LEU A 54 -15.70 -9.73 -16.94
N ALA A 55 -14.88 -10.68 -17.40
CA ALA A 55 -14.91 -11.19 -18.76
C ALA A 55 -16.13 -12.08 -19.06
N ASP A 56 -16.74 -12.69 -18.04
CA ASP A 56 -17.96 -13.51 -18.15
C ASP A 56 -19.23 -12.66 -17.89
N PRO A 57 -20.06 -12.37 -18.91
CA PRO A 57 -21.31 -11.61 -18.76
C PRO A 57 -22.33 -12.26 -17.82
N HIS A 58 -22.22 -13.57 -17.59
CA HIS A 58 -23.12 -14.37 -16.75
C HIS A 58 -22.50 -14.75 -15.40
N GLY A 59 -21.36 -14.15 -15.04
CA GLY A 59 -20.66 -14.47 -13.81
C GLY A 59 -21.52 -14.23 -12.55
N GLY A 60 -21.53 -15.23 -11.66
CA GLY A 60 -22.31 -15.25 -10.42
C GLY A 60 -21.75 -14.39 -9.27
N PRO A 61 -22.37 -14.43 -8.07
CA PRO A 61 -22.02 -13.54 -6.95
C PRO A 61 -20.60 -13.71 -6.39
N ASP A 62 -19.96 -14.85 -6.61
CA ASP A 62 -18.61 -15.15 -6.09
C ASP A 62 -17.53 -14.20 -6.63
N GLY A 63 -17.70 -13.69 -7.86
CA GLY A 63 -16.77 -12.71 -8.40
C GLY A 63 -16.91 -11.32 -7.79
N GLU A 64 -18.12 -10.96 -7.36
CA GLU A 64 -18.36 -9.73 -6.60
C GLU A 64 -17.66 -9.80 -5.23
N GLU A 65 -17.68 -10.98 -4.60
CA GLU A 65 -16.97 -11.21 -3.34
C GLU A 65 -15.44 -11.06 -3.51
N ASN A 66 -14.89 -11.53 -4.64
CA ASN A 66 -13.47 -11.30 -4.94
C ASN A 66 -13.13 -9.82 -5.06
N ILE A 67 -13.99 -9.03 -5.72
CA ILE A 67 -13.81 -7.57 -5.82
C ILE A 67 -13.92 -6.93 -4.43
N ARG A 68 -14.93 -7.27 -3.61
CA ARG A 68 -15.05 -6.78 -2.23
C ARG A 68 -13.81 -7.11 -1.39
N GLY A 69 -13.28 -8.32 -1.55
CA GLY A 69 -12.03 -8.74 -0.93
C GLY A 69 -10.84 -7.85 -1.35
N ILE A 70 -10.71 -7.55 -2.64
CA ILE A 70 -9.67 -6.63 -3.15
C ILE A 70 -9.83 -5.24 -2.51
N LEU A 71 -11.04 -4.69 -2.49
CA LEU A 71 -11.31 -3.36 -1.92
C LEU A 71 -10.99 -3.29 -0.43
N THR A 72 -11.28 -4.37 0.31
CA THR A 72 -10.98 -4.48 1.75
C THR A 72 -9.47 -4.48 2.00
N GLU A 73 -8.70 -5.25 1.22
CA GLU A 73 -7.23 -5.27 1.34
C GLU A 73 -6.60 -3.95 0.89
N ALA A 74 -7.14 -3.30 -0.15
CA ALA A 74 -6.69 -1.98 -0.58
C ALA A 74 -6.97 -0.91 0.49
N LYS A 75 -8.10 -1.02 1.20
CA LYS A 75 -8.43 -0.14 2.33
C LYS A 75 -7.41 -0.28 3.48
N LYS A 76 -7.01 -1.51 3.83
CA LYS A 76 -5.94 -1.74 4.82
C LYS A 76 -4.63 -1.07 4.42
N ILE A 77 -4.25 -1.14 3.13
CA ILE A 77 -3.06 -0.44 2.62
C ILE A 77 -3.24 1.07 2.77
N ALA A 78 -4.40 1.62 2.40
CA ALA A 78 -4.68 3.05 2.52
C ALA A 78 -4.59 3.53 3.98
N ASP A 79 -5.12 2.75 4.93
CA ASP A 79 -5.10 3.09 6.37
C ASP A 79 -3.68 3.09 6.96
N LEU A 80 -2.75 2.38 6.31
CA LEU A 80 -1.34 2.33 6.68
C LEU A 80 -0.45 3.29 5.86
N CYS A 81 -1.01 4.01 4.88
CA CYS A 81 -0.28 4.99 4.09
C CYS A 81 0.08 6.21 4.93
N GLU A 82 1.33 6.64 4.81
CA GLU A 82 1.83 7.87 5.47
C GLU A 82 1.57 9.12 4.63
N ASP A 83 1.56 8.99 3.30
CA ASP A 83 1.22 10.08 2.38
C ASP A 83 -0.32 10.23 2.26
N PRO A 84 -0.90 11.35 2.74
CA PRO A 84 -2.35 11.59 2.64
C PRO A 84 -2.85 11.59 1.21
N LYS A 85 -2.05 12.05 0.25
CA LYS A 85 -2.44 12.10 -1.16
C LYS A 85 -2.55 10.69 -1.74
N GLU A 86 -1.58 9.81 -1.45
CA GLU A 86 -1.65 8.41 -1.89
C GLU A 86 -2.81 7.67 -1.25
N ARG A 87 -3.04 7.88 0.05
CA ARG A 87 -4.20 7.35 0.77
C ARG A 87 -5.50 7.76 0.08
N ASP A 88 -5.70 9.06 -0.14
CA ASP A 88 -6.95 9.58 -0.68
C ASP A 88 -7.18 9.13 -2.13
N ASP A 89 -6.11 9.01 -2.93
CA ASP A 89 -6.18 8.47 -4.29
C ASP A 89 -6.56 6.98 -4.34
N ILE A 90 -6.16 6.19 -3.34
CA ILE A 90 -6.58 4.79 -3.18
C ILE A 90 -8.05 4.73 -2.74
N LEU A 91 -8.45 5.51 -1.73
CA LEU A 91 -9.82 5.54 -1.22
C LEU A 91 -10.83 5.98 -2.31
N ARG A 92 -10.47 6.96 -3.14
CA ARG A 92 -11.29 7.38 -4.28
C ARG A 92 -11.54 6.22 -5.25
N SER A 93 -10.49 5.47 -5.60
CA SER A 93 -10.63 4.31 -6.49
C SER A 93 -11.43 3.17 -5.85
N ILE A 94 -11.32 2.96 -4.53
CA ILE A 94 -12.15 1.98 -3.82
C ILE A 94 -13.64 2.31 -3.97
N ASN A 95 -14.01 3.56 -3.74
CA ASN A 95 -15.40 4.01 -3.85
C ASN A 95 -15.92 3.92 -5.29
N GLU A 96 -15.11 4.31 -6.26
CA GLU A 96 -15.45 4.23 -7.68
C GLU A 96 -15.71 2.78 -8.12
N ILE A 97 -14.78 1.87 -7.81
CA ILE A 97 -14.93 0.45 -8.16
C ILE A 97 -16.16 -0.14 -7.48
N GLY A 98 -16.38 0.14 -6.19
CA GLY A 98 -17.56 -0.33 -5.46
C GLY A 98 -18.87 0.09 -6.12
N ALA A 99 -18.98 1.35 -6.53
CA ALA A 99 -20.16 1.87 -7.21
C ALA A 99 -20.38 1.24 -8.60
N LEU A 100 -19.31 1.11 -9.40
CA LEU A 100 -19.38 0.50 -10.73
C LEU A 100 -19.76 -0.99 -10.64
N THR A 101 -19.16 -1.72 -9.69
CA THR A 101 -19.47 -3.14 -9.46
C THR A 101 -20.91 -3.34 -9.03
N ALA A 102 -21.44 -2.52 -8.12
CA ALA A 102 -22.84 -2.58 -7.73
C ALA A 102 -23.78 -2.36 -8.93
N LYS A 103 -23.48 -1.35 -9.78
CA LYS A 103 -24.25 -1.09 -11.00
C LYS A 103 -24.22 -2.27 -11.98
N LEU A 104 -23.05 -2.91 -12.16
CA LEU A 104 -22.92 -4.10 -13.00
C LEU A 104 -23.73 -5.27 -12.44
N SER A 105 -23.67 -5.53 -11.14
CA SER A 105 -24.43 -6.59 -10.48
C SER A 105 -25.94 -6.39 -10.66
N ASP A 106 -26.44 -5.16 -10.55
CA ASP A 106 -27.85 -4.85 -10.78
C ASP A 106 -28.27 -5.11 -12.23
N LEU A 107 -27.44 -4.76 -13.22
CA LEU A 107 -27.69 -5.09 -14.62
C LEU A 107 -27.72 -6.61 -14.84
N ARG A 108 -26.78 -7.36 -14.25
CA ARG A 108 -26.76 -8.83 -14.35
C ARG A 108 -28.02 -9.45 -13.73
N ARG A 109 -28.46 -8.98 -12.56
CA ARG A 109 -29.72 -9.43 -11.91
C ARG A 109 -30.98 -9.14 -12.73
N GLN A 110 -30.97 -8.07 -13.53
CA GLN A 110 -32.05 -7.74 -14.47
C GLN A 110 -32.00 -8.55 -15.77
N GLY A 111 -31.07 -9.50 -15.91
CA GLY A 111 -30.84 -10.23 -17.16
C GLY A 111 -30.16 -9.39 -18.25
N LYS A 112 -29.64 -8.21 -17.91
CA LYS A 112 -28.96 -7.27 -18.83
C LYS A 112 -27.44 -7.39 -18.79
N GLY A 113 -26.92 -8.50 -18.24
CA GLY A 113 -25.48 -8.74 -18.08
C GLY A 113 -24.68 -8.72 -19.38
N ASP A 114 -25.31 -9.03 -20.51
CA ASP A 114 -24.66 -9.07 -21.82
C ASP A 114 -24.90 -7.82 -22.69
N THR A 115 -25.58 -6.81 -22.14
CA THR A 115 -25.82 -5.56 -22.87
C THR A 115 -24.50 -4.80 -23.13
N PRO A 116 -24.44 -3.96 -24.17
CA PRO A 116 -23.28 -3.11 -24.42
C PRO A 116 -22.91 -2.24 -23.20
N GLU A 117 -23.90 -1.78 -22.42
CA GLU A 117 -23.68 -1.03 -21.18
C GLU A 117 -22.97 -1.89 -20.12
N ALA A 118 -23.45 -3.11 -19.87
CA ALA A 118 -22.85 -4.02 -18.90
C ALA A 118 -21.42 -4.41 -19.30
N ARG A 119 -21.18 -4.67 -20.59
CA ARG A 119 -19.84 -4.97 -21.12
C ARG A 119 -18.89 -3.77 -20.98
N ALA A 120 -19.37 -2.55 -21.22
CA ALA A 120 -18.58 -1.34 -21.03
C ALA A 120 -18.23 -1.12 -19.55
N LEU A 121 -19.19 -1.31 -18.64
CA LEU A 121 -18.95 -1.25 -17.19
C LEU A 121 -17.93 -2.29 -16.74
N ALA A 122 -18.06 -3.54 -17.19
CA ALA A 122 -17.12 -4.60 -16.85
C ALA A 122 -15.68 -4.24 -17.27
N LYS A 123 -15.49 -3.70 -18.47
CA LYS A 123 -14.19 -3.23 -18.96
C LYS A 123 -13.66 -2.03 -18.15
N GLN A 124 -14.53 -1.11 -17.76
CA GLN A 124 -14.16 0.02 -16.91
C GLN A 124 -13.69 -0.47 -15.53
N ILE A 125 -14.45 -1.35 -14.88
CA ILE A 125 -14.10 -1.96 -13.59
C ILE A 125 -12.76 -2.68 -13.70
N ALA A 126 -12.56 -3.49 -14.74
CA ALA A 126 -11.32 -4.23 -14.99
C ALA A 126 -10.10 -3.29 -15.04
N THR A 127 -10.24 -2.17 -15.75
CA THR A 127 -9.18 -1.16 -15.89
C THR A 127 -8.93 -0.45 -14.55
N THR A 128 -9.98 -0.04 -13.85
CA THR A 128 -9.86 0.67 -12.57
C THR A 128 -9.29 -0.24 -11.47
N LEU A 129 -9.61 -1.54 -11.47
CA LEU A 129 -8.98 -2.54 -10.59
C LEU A 129 -7.48 -2.66 -10.83
N GLN A 130 -7.05 -2.71 -12.09
CA GLN A 130 -5.62 -2.75 -12.43
C GLN A 130 -4.90 -1.48 -11.97
N ASN A 131 -5.54 -0.32 -12.13
CA ASN A 131 -5.02 0.95 -11.63
C ASN A 131 -4.95 0.99 -10.10
N LEU A 132 -5.95 0.46 -9.41
CA LEU A 132 -5.94 0.32 -7.94
C LEU A 132 -4.76 -0.56 -7.50
N GLN A 133 -4.54 -1.70 -8.15
CA GLN A 133 -3.39 -2.56 -7.86
C GLN A 133 -2.07 -1.79 -8.00
N THR A 134 -1.88 -1.03 -9.08
CA THR A 134 -0.69 -0.20 -9.27
C THR A 134 -0.53 0.85 -8.16
N LYS A 135 -1.60 1.55 -7.76
CA LYS A 135 -1.57 2.51 -6.65
C LYS A 135 -1.17 1.85 -5.33
N THR A 136 -1.79 0.70 -5.01
CA THR A 136 -1.46 -0.04 -3.77
C THR A 136 -0.03 -0.58 -3.79
N ASN A 137 0.48 -1.02 -4.95
CA ASN A 137 1.86 -1.46 -5.10
C ASN A 137 2.85 -0.32 -4.86
N ARG A 138 2.52 0.90 -5.34
CA ARG A 138 3.32 2.10 -5.13
C ARG A 138 3.33 2.51 -3.67
N ALA A 139 2.17 2.52 -3.00
CA ALA A 139 2.08 2.81 -1.57
C ALA A 139 2.95 1.86 -0.72
N VAL A 140 2.90 0.55 -1.00
CA VAL A 140 3.74 -0.46 -0.31
C VAL A 140 5.23 -0.29 -0.62
N ALA A 141 5.59 0.20 -1.82
CA ALA A 141 6.98 0.48 -2.16
C ALA A 141 7.47 1.73 -1.44
N ASN A 142 6.65 2.77 -1.38
CA ASN A 142 6.96 4.04 -0.74
C ASN A 142 7.07 3.94 0.78
N SER A 143 6.41 2.93 1.39
CA SER A 143 6.51 2.65 2.82
C SER A 143 7.79 1.88 3.22
N ARG A 144 8.61 1.46 2.26
CA ARG A 144 9.90 0.81 2.53
C ARG A 144 10.98 1.88 2.70
N PRO A 145 11.88 1.74 3.68
CA PRO A 145 13.05 2.61 3.77
C PRO A 145 13.91 2.44 2.52
N VAL A 146 14.50 3.55 2.05
CA VAL A 146 15.44 3.49 0.93
C VAL A 146 16.66 2.69 1.38
N LYS A 147 16.98 1.63 0.62
CA LYS A 147 18.14 0.79 0.94
C LYS A 147 19.41 1.52 0.55
N ALA A 148 20.34 1.64 1.51
CA ALA A 148 21.73 1.95 1.17
C ALA A 148 22.28 0.89 0.21
N ALA A 149 23.14 1.31 -0.72
CA ALA A 149 23.80 0.41 -1.65
C ALA A 149 24.61 -0.65 -0.88
N VAL A 150 24.61 -1.87 -1.41
CA VAL A 150 25.26 -3.02 -0.75
C VAL A 150 26.77 -3.10 -1.01
N ASN A 151 27.29 -2.36 -1.99
CA ASN A 151 28.71 -2.27 -2.33
C ASN A 151 29.30 -0.90 -1.96
N LEU A 152 30.63 -0.84 -1.84
CA LEU A 152 31.35 0.37 -1.43
C LEU A 152 31.16 1.51 -2.45
N GLU A 153 31.21 1.18 -3.73
CA GLU A 153 31.03 2.13 -4.84
C GLU A 153 29.66 2.79 -4.82
N GLY A 154 28.58 2.01 -4.67
CA GLY A 154 27.23 2.57 -4.58
C GLY A 154 26.99 3.39 -3.31
N LYS A 155 27.69 3.11 -2.20
CA LYS A 155 27.63 3.95 -0.99
C LYS A 155 28.29 5.30 -1.21
N ILE A 156 29.43 5.32 -1.92
CA ILE A 156 30.14 6.55 -2.29
C ILE A 156 29.28 7.39 -3.24
N GLU A 157 28.62 6.77 -4.22
CA GLU A 157 27.71 7.51 -5.12
C GLU A 157 26.50 8.10 -4.40
N GLN A 158 25.90 7.37 -3.45
CA GLN A 158 24.77 7.89 -2.66
C GLN A 158 25.22 9.07 -1.80
N ALA A 159 26.35 8.94 -1.09
CA ALA A 159 26.91 10.01 -0.29
C ALA A 159 27.27 11.25 -1.14
N GLN A 160 27.83 11.05 -2.33
CA GLN A 160 28.17 12.15 -3.24
C GLN A 160 26.92 12.89 -3.72
N ARG A 161 25.87 12.16 -4.10
CA ARG A 161 24.59 12.77 -4.52
C ARG A 161 23.93 13.59 -3.41
N TRP A 162 24.03 13.13 -2.16
CA TRP A 162 23.56 13.89 -1.00
C TRP A 162 24.38 15.17 -0.78
N ILE A 163 25.71 15.09 -0.90
CA ILE A 163 26.61 16.25 -0.78
C ILE A 163 26.30 17.30 -1.87
N ASP A 164 26.06 16.84 -3.11
CA ASP A 164 25.79 17.72 -4.24
C ASP A 164 24.39 18.35 -4.18
N ASN A 165 23.43 17.72 -3.49
CA ASN A 165 22.07 18.23 -3.37
C ASN A 165 21.42 17.93 -2.00
N PRO A 166 21.88 18.61 -0.93
CA PRO A 166 21.46 18.32 0.45
C PRO A 166 20.00 18.69 0.75
N THR A 167 19.34 19.43 -0.15
CA THR A 167 17.92 19.80 -0.03
C THR A 167 16.96 18.81 -0.66
N VAL A 168 17.45 17.87 -1.49
CA VAL A 168 16.60 16.79 -2.00
C VAL A 168 16.41 15.78 -0.88
N ASP A 169 15.15 15.44 -0.60
CA ASP A 169 14.78 14.39 0.35
C ASP A 169 15.36 13.05 -0.12
N GLY A 170 16.61 12.78 0.27
CA GLY A 170 17.30 11.52 0.01
C GLY A 170 16.71 10.35 0.80
N ARG A 171 15.69 10.58 1.65
CA ARG A 171 15.08 9.58 2.53
C ARG A 171 16.11 8.70 3.25
N GLY A 172 17.23 9.30 3.64
CA GLY A 172 18.32 8.63 4.34
C GLY A 172 19.47 8.10 3.47
N VAL A 173 19.64 8.58 2.24
CA VAL A 173 20.87 8.37 1.43
C VAL A 173 21.34 9.62 0.73
#